data_AF-A0A0F4RDX2-F1
#
_entry.id   AF-A0A0F4RDX2-F1
#
_cell.length_a   1.000
_cell.length_b   1.000
_cell.length_c   1.000
_cell.angle_alpha   90.00
_cell.angle_beta   90.00
_cell.angle_gamma   90.00
#
_symmetry.space_group_name_H-M   'P 1'
#
loop_
_entity.id
_entity.type
_entity.pdbx_description
1 polymer ?
#
loop_
_entity_poly.entity_id
_entity_poly.type
_entity_poly.pdbx_seq_one_letter_code
_entity_poly.pdbx_strand_id
1 'polypeptide(L)'
;MADTATPVEVMLSSLHDIRLPEMGWVEMTADVLVVIGLGIMGAWGLMHILAPFRSPKIQQPDPPGGNDIIVLLHQLRRVAPDRMHALHDRLYLRGQTPTADELRSILRECEARDV
;
A
#
# COMPACT_ATOMS: atom_id res chain seq x y z
N MET A 1 -1.77 -36.50 -68.68
CA MET A 1 -2.10 -35.18 -68.10
C MET A 1 -0.97 -34.83 -67.18
N ALA A 2 -0.15 -33.83 -67.55
CA ALA A 2 1.00 -33.42 -66.77
C ALA A 2 0.53 -32.36 -65.77
N ASP A 3 0.54 -32.70 -64.49
CA ASP A 3 0.14 -31.82 -63.40
C ASP A 3 1.32 -30.91 -63.08
N THR A 4 1.33 -29.71 -63.68
CA THR A 4 2.35 -28.69 -63.42
C THR A 4 1.96 -27.91 -62.18
N ALA A 5 2.21 -28.48 -61.00
CA ALA A 5 2.19 -27.72 -59.75
C ALA A 5 3.24 -26.60 -59.83
N THR A 6 2.84 -25.37 -59.56
CA THR A 6 3.73 -24.21 -59.52
C THR A 6 4.73 -24.37 -58.35
N PRO A 7 5.95 -23.82 -58.48
CA PRO A 7 6.99 -23.97 -57.45
C PRO A 7 6.56 -23.44 -56.07
N VAL A 8 5.57 -22.55 -56.02
CA VAL A 8 4.99 -22.02 -54.78
C VAL A 8 4.17 -23.08 -54.06
N GLU A 9 3.38 -23.88 -54.77
CA GLU A 9 2.58 -24.96 -54.18
C GLU A 9 3.47 -26.06 -53.62
N VAL A 10 4.57 -26.38 -54.31
CA VAL A 10 5.59 -27.34 -53.84
C VAL A 10 6.34 -26.80 -52.61
N MET A 11 6.64 -25.50 -52.60
CA MET A 11 7.28 -24.85 -51.44
C MET A 11 6.34 -24.84 -50.23
N LEU A 12 5.05 -24.57 -50.43
CA LEU A 12 4.04 -24.60 -49.38
C LEU A 12 3.75 -26.02 -48.87
N SER A 13 3.70 -27.02 -49.77
CA SER A 13 3.53 -28.42 -49.36
C SER A 13 4.72 -28.93 -48.56
N SER A 14 5.93 -28.44 -48.86
CA SER A 14 7.15 -28.78 -48.10
C SER A 14 7.18 -28.18 -46.69
N LEU A 15 6.49 -27.07 -46.45
CA LEU A 15 6.32 -26.50 -45.10
C LEU A 15 5.28 -27.26 -44.27
N HIS A 16 4.28 -27.86 -44.91
CA HIS A 16 3.20 -28.56 -44.21
C HIS A 16 3.70 -29.82 -43.47
N ASP A 17 4.80 -30.42 -43.94
CA ASP A 17 5.40 -31.61 -43.36
C ASP A 17 6.51 -31.30 -42.32
N ILE A 18 6.64 -30.02 -41.91
CA ILE A 18 7.47 -29.66 -40.76
C ILE A 18 6.72 -30.12 -39.51
N ARG A 19 6.92 -31.39 -39.16
CA ARG A 19 6.58 -31.93 -37.84
C ARG A 19 7.37 -31.13 -36.81
N LEU A 20 6.66 -30.32 -36.03
CA LEU A 20 7.21 -29.68 -34.84
C LEU A 20 7.80 -30.80 -33.95
N PRO A 21 9.07 -30.68 -33.50
CA PRO A 21 9.67 -31.67 -32.62
C PRO A 21 8.80 -31.82 -31.36
N GLU A 22 8.68 -33.06 -30.85
CA GLU A 22 7.83 -33.38 -29.70
C GLU A 22 8.09 -32.39 -28.55
N MET A 23 7.07 -31.56 -28.26
CA MET A 23 7.13 -30.49 -27.27
C MET A 23 7.05 -31.03 -25.82
N GLY A 24 7.79 -32.09 -25.49
CA GLY A 24 7.61 -32.81 -24.23
C GLY A 24 7.96 -32.00 -22.97
N TRP A 25 8.88 -31.04 -23.06
CA TRP A 25 9.40 -30.31 -21.88
C TRP A 25 9.11 -28.81 -21.91
N VAL A 26 9.14 -28.19 -23.09
CA VAL A 26 8.95 -26.74 -23.22
C VAL A 26 7.50 -26.34 -22.96
N GLU A 27 6.55 -27.14 -23.45
CA GLU A 27 5.11 -26.92 -23.24
C GLU A 27 4.74 -27.04 -21.76
N MET A 28 5.27 -28.06 -21.08
CA MET A 28 5.06 -28.26 -19.64
C MET A 28 5.59 -27.09 -18.81
N THR A 29 6.77 -26.54 -19.16
CA THR A 29 7.30 -25.36 -18.46
C THR A 29 6.50 -24.09 -18.74
N ALA A 30 5.98 -23.93 -19.97
CA ALA A 30 5.14 -22.80 -20.34
C ALA A 30 3.82 -22.82 -19.57
N ASP A 31 3.18 -23.99 -19.45
CA ASP A 31 1.95 -24.16 -18.69
C ASP A 31 2.14 -23.85 -17.19
N VAL A 32 3.23 -24.33 -16.60
CA VAL A 32 3.56 -24.01 -15.20
C VAL A 32 3.77 -22.51 -15.00
N LEU A 33 4.47 -21.84 -15.92
CA LEU A 33 4.69 -20.40 -15.85
C LEU A 33 3.37 -19.62 -15.97
N VAL A 34 2.48 -20.06 -16.86
CA VAL A 34 1.15 -19.46 -17.05
C VAL A 34 0.31 -19.63 -15.79
N VAL A 35 0.27 -20.83 -15.19
CA VAL A 35 -0.50 -21.09 -13.96
C VAL A 35 0.02 -20.25 -12.79
N ILE A 36 1.35 -20.15 -12.63
CA ILE A 36 1.96 -19.30 -11.59
C ILE A 36 1.62 -17.83 -11.82
N GLY A 37 1.79 -17.35 -13.06
CA GLY A 37 1.46 -15.96 -13.42
C GLY A 37 0.00 -15.62 -13.15
N LEU A 38 -0.91 -16.51 -13.54
CA LEU A 38 -2.36 -16.35 -13.33
C LEU A 38 -2.71 -16.38 -11.84
N GLY A 39 -2.06 -17.25 -11.06
CA GLY A 39 -2.22 -17.32 -9.61
C GLY A 39 -1.77 -16.05 -8.89
N ILE A 40 -0.61 -15.50 -9.27
CA ILE A 40 -0.10 -14.24 -8.71
C ILE A 40 -1.02 -13.07 -9.07
N MET A 41 -1.43 -12.97 -10.34
CA MET A 41 -2.37 -11.92 -10.78
C MET A 41 -3.71 -12.02 -10.04
N GLY A 42 -4.23 -13.23 -9.88
CA GLY A 42 -5.48 -13.50 -9.16
C GLY A 42 -5.38 -13.15 -7.68
N ALA A 43 -4.30 -13.55 -7.01
CA ALA A 43 -4.07 -13.22 -5.60
C ALA A 43 -3.91 -11.71 -5.37
N TRP A 44 -3.21 -11.03 -6.27
CA TRP A 44 -3.00 -9.58 -6.18
C TRP A 44 -4.30 -8.81 -6.42
N GLY A 45 -5.08 -9.19 -7.45
CA GLY A 45 -6.40 -8.61 -7.69
C GLY A 45 -7.37 -8.86 -6.52
N LEU A 46 -7.38 -10.07 -5.98
CA LEU A 46 -8.23 -10.42 -4.83
C LEU A 46 -7.83 -9.65 -3.57
N MET A 47 -6.53 -9.42 -3.34
CA MET A 47 -6.05 -8.60 -2.23
C MET A 47 -6.52 -7.15 -2.34
N HIS A 48 -6.54 -6.56 -3.54
CA HIS A 48 -7.06 -5.20 -3.76
C HIS A 48 -8.58 -5.10 -3.59
N ILE A 49 -9.32 -6.13 -4.00
CA ILE A 49 -10.79 -6.19 -3.82
C ILE A 49 -11.15 -6.36 -2.34
N LEU A 50 -10.37 -7.15 -1.58
CA LEU A 50 -10.59 -7.40 -0.16
C LEU A 50 -9.98 -6.34 0.77
N ALA A 51 -9.00 -5.55 0.30
CA ALA A 51 -8.39 -4.45 1.05
C ALA A 51 -9.41 -3.48 1.67
N PRO A 52 -10.45 -2.99 0.97
CA PRO A 52 -11.45 -2.11 1.57
C PRO A 52 -12.32 -2.79 2.63
N PHE A 53 -12.42 -4.13 2.63
CA PHE A 53 -13.20 -4.88 3.63
C PHE A 53 -12.39 -5.26 4.87
N ARG A 54 -11.05 -5.27 4.78
CA ARG A 54 -10.16 -5.76 5.86
C ARG A 54 -9.87 -4.73 6.94
N SER A 55 -10.22 -3.47 6.72
CA SER A 55 -10.14 -2.43 7.73
C SER A 55 -11.53 -1.88 7.98
N PRO A 56 -12.27 -2.33 9.01
CA PRO A 56 -13.22 -1.46 9.64
C PRO A 56 -12.40 -0.27 10.11
N LYS A 57 -12.47 0.84 9.36
CA LYS A 57 -11.99 2.13 9.82
C LYS A 57 -12.82 2.40 11.06
N ILE A 58 -12.28 2.05 12.22
CA ILE A 58 -12.80 2.49 13.51
C ILE A 58 -12.66 4.00 13.41
N GLN A 59 -13.69 4.66 12.88
CA GLN A 59 -13.90 6.07 13.04
C GLN A 59 -14.12 6.23 14.53
N GLN A 60 -13.03 6.39 15.27
CA GLN A 60 -13.12 6.98 16.58
C GLN A 60 -13.82 8.32 16.33
N PRO A 61 -14.98 8.56 16.96
CA PRO A 61 -15.64 9.84 16.83
C PRO A 61 -14.60 10.90 17.22
N ASP A 62 -14.36 11.87 16.34
CA ASP A 62 -13.47 12.99 16.64
C ASP A 62 -13.93 13.57 17.99
N PRO A 63 -13.11 13.48 19.05
CA PRO A 63 -13.49 14.06 20.32
C PRO A 63 -13.66 15.57 20.07
N PRO A 64 -14.77 16.19 20.50
CA PRO A 64 -14.92 17.63 20.37
C PRO A 64 -13.74 18.31 21.08
N GLY A 65 -12.87 18.99 20.32
CA GLY A 65 -11.64 19.60 20.82
C GLY A 65 -10.33 18.82 20.57
N GLY A 66 -10.36 17.65 19.89
CA GLY A 66 -9.15 16.90 19.54
C GLY A 66 -8.18 17.66 18.63
N ASN A 67 -8.72 18.42 17.67
CA ASN A 67 -7.92 19.30 16.81
C ASN A 67 -7.24 20.44 17.59
N ASP A 68 -7.92 21.01 18.60
CA ASP A 68 -7.36 22.10 19.41
C ASP A 68 -6.18 21.61 20.25
N ILE A 69 -6.26 20.40 20.82
CA ILE A 69 -5.16 19.80 21.59
C ILE A 69 -3.92 19.61 20.71
N ILE A 70 -4.09 19.14 19.47
CA ILE A 70 -2.98 18.95 18.52
C ILE A 70 -2.35 20.29 18.15
N VAL A 71 -3.16 21.33 17.90
CA VAL A 71 -2.66 22.68 17.61
C VAL A 71 -1.88 23.25 18.79
N LEU A 72 -2.39 23.11 20.01
CA LEU A 72 -1.73 23.56 21.23
C LEU A 72 -0.42 22.81 21.50
N LEU A 73 -0.38 21.50 21.24
CA LEU A 73 0.83 20.68 21.31
C LEU A 73 1.88 21.17 20.30
N HIS A 74 1.47 21.51 19.08
CA HIS A 74 2.38 22.02 18.05
C HIS A 74 2.94 23.40 18.42
N GLN A 75 2.11 24.28 19.00
CA GLN A 75 2.56 25.57 19.52
C GLN A 75 3.54 25.40 20.68
N LEU A 76 3.25 24.52 21.64
CA LEU A 76 4.11 24.26 22.78
C LEU A 76 5.48 23.73 22.36
N ARG A 77 5.53 22.88 21.32
CA ARG A 77 6.80 22.41 20.74
C ARG A 77 7.67 23.54 20.18
N ARG A 78 7.05 24.61 19.64
CA ARG A 78 7.78 25.76 19.08
C ARG A 78 8.28 26.72 20.14
N VAL A 79 7.49 26.95 21.18
CA VAL A 79 7.80 27.93 22.24
C VAL A 79 8.69 27.33 23.33
N ALA A 80 8.43 26.09 23.76
CA ALA A 80 9.12 25.48 24.90
C ALA A 80 9.40 23.98 24.65
N PRO A 81 10.44 23.64 23.86
CA PRO A 81 10.73 22.25 23.47
C PRO A 81 11.08 21.34 24.67
N ASP A 82 11.65 21.90 25.74
CA ASP A 82 12.01 21.16 26.95
C ASP A 82 10.77 20.73 27.75
N ARG A 83 9.78 21.62 27.88
CA ARG A 83 8.51 21.29 28.54
C ARG A 83 7.68 20.30 27.71
N MET A 84 7.79 20.38 26.38
CA MET A 84 7.16 19.42 25.48
C MET A 84 7.72 18.00 25.66
N HIS A 85 9.04 17.85 25.86
CA HIS A 85 9.64 16.53 26.14
C HIS A 85 9.13 15.94 27.45
N ALA A 86 9.02 16.75 28.52
CA ALA A 86 8.47 16.29 29.79
C ALA A 86 6.98 15.89 29.70
N LEU A 87 6.22 16.54 28.81
CA LEU A 87 4.82 16.21 28.55
C LEU A 87 4.67 14.96 27.66
N HIS A 88 5.61 14.74 26.74
CA HIS A 88 5.62 13.61 25.81
C HIS A 88 5.59 12.26 26.54
N ASP A 89 6.37 12.12 27.62
CA ASP A 89 6.41 10.90 28.42
C ASP A 89 5.06 10.58 29.09
N ARG A 90 4.24 11.59 29.35
CA ARG A 90 2.89 11.44 29.95
C ARG A 90 1.79 11.21 28.91
N LEU A 91 1.98 11.71 27.69
CA LEU A 91 0.99 11.60 26.60
C LEU A 91 0.69 10.15 26.17
N TYR A 92 1.67 9.25 26.33
CA TYR A 92 1.49 7.82 26.01
C TYR A 92 0.98 6.96 27.17
N LEU A 93 0.82 7.54 28.36
CA LEU A 93 0.22 6.85 29.50
C LEU A 93 -1.29 6.82 29.34
N ARG A 94 -1.85 5.61 29.39
CA ARG A 94 -3.27 5.36 29.17
C ARG A 94 -4.12 6.16 30.16
N GLY A 95 -4.88 7.14 29.66
CA GLY A 95 -5.79 7.98 30.45
C GLY A 95 -5.19 9.26 31.03
N GLN A 96 -3.94 9.61 30.70
CA GLN A 96 -3.29 10.85 31.17
C GLN A 96 -3.08 11.87 30.05
N THR A 97 -3.95 11.89 29.05
CA THR A 97 -3.91 12.93 28.02
C THR A 97 -4.26 14.28 28.65
N PRO A 98 -3.34 15.26 28.63
CA PRO A 98 -3.61 16.58 29.17
C PRO A 98 -4.77 17.25 28.44
N THR A 99 -5.63 17.93 29.19
CA THR A 99 -6.79 18.63 28.65
C THR A 99 -6.35 19.90 27.89
N ALA A 100 -7.20 20.39 26.99
CA ALA A 100 -6.90 21.62 26.23
C ALA A 100 -6.64 22.82 27.15
N ASP A 101 -7.29 22.90 28.31
CA ASP A 101 -7.11 23.98 29.27
C ASP A 101 -5.78 23.90 30.02
N GLU A 102 -5.31 22.69 30.34
CA GLU A 102 -3.96 22.46 30.90
C GLU A 102 -2.86 22.83 29.90
N LEU A 103 -3.03 22.52 28.62
CA LEU A 103 -2.07 22.95 27.61
C LEU A 103 -2.03 24.48 27.45
N ARG A 104 -3.19 25.14 27.52
CA ARG A 104 -3.27 26.61 27.45
C ARG A 104 -2.62 27.28 28.65
N SER A 105 -2.73 26.72 29.86
CA SER A 105 -2.05 27.29 31.04
C SER A 105 -0.54 27.13 30.93
N ILE A 106 -0.05 25.98 30.50
CA ILE A 106 1.39 25.73 30.29
C ILE A 106 1.96 26.69 29.22
N LEU A 107 1.21 26.91 28.13
CA LEU A 107 1.62 27.87 27.09
C LEU A 107 1.72 29.30 27.62
N ARG A 108 0.72 29.77 28.39
CA ARG A 108 0.77 31.11 29.00
C ARG A 108 1.90 31.26 30.00
N GLU A 109 2.18 30.23 30.79
CA GLU A 109 3.32 30.22 31.71
C GLU A 109 4.67 30.29 30.97
N CYS A 110 4.78 29.61 29.83
CA CYS A 110 5.98 29.66 28.99
C CYS A 110 6.15 31.05 28.35
N GLU A 111 5.08 31.62 27.80
CA GLU A 111 5.09 32.99 27.23
C GLU A 111 5.43 34.05 28.28
N ALA A 112 4.90 33.93 29.51
CA ALA A 112 5.17 34.86 30.59
C ALA A 112 6.61 34.79 31.15
N ARG A 113 7.37 33.74 30.81
CA ARG A 113 8.74 33.50 31.30
C ARG A 113 9.81 33.90 30.28
N ASP A 114 9.41 34.15 29.04
CA ASP A 114 10.25 34.59 27.91
C ASP A 114 10.17 36.12 27.67
N VAL A 115 9.48 36.86 28.56
CA VAL A 115 9.46 38.33 28.67
C VAL A 115 10.30 38.77 29.85
#